data_AF-A0A8X6WQS7-F1
#
_entry.id   AF-A0A8X6WQS7-F1
#
_cell.length_a   1.000
_cell.length_b   1.000
_cell.length_c   1.000
_cell.angle_alpha   90.00
_cell.angle_beta   90.00
_cell.angle_gamma   90.00
#
_symmetry.space_group_name_H-M   'P 1'
#
loop_
_entity.id
_entity.type
_entity.pdbx_description
1 polymer ?
#
loop_
_entity_poly.entity_id
_entity_poly.type
_entity_poly.pdbx_seq_one_letter_code
_entity_poly.pdbx_strand_id
1 'polypeptide(L)'
;MGNSCGSQLYKFATDCRFLISSPSEPTTIPRNARWRPSTLDLAISCGINNIQGETHAELSSDHNPVQFIFETSTKPYAQNCTAFTNWSLYQELLTTSVPGNPIVANSEDVEEKISLLTSNIHCAINQSSKF
;
A
#
# COMPACT_ATOMS: atom_id res chain seq x y z
N MET A 1 25.69 -7.23 7.21
CA MET A 1 24.50 -8.02 6.83
C MET A 1 23.28 -7.25 7.29
N GLY A 2 22.35 -6.92 6.39
CA GLY A 2 21.10 -6.24 6.75
C GLY A 2 20.06 -7.22 7.28
N ASN A 3 19.13 -6.76 8.12
CA ASN A 3 17.99 -7.55 8.58
C ASN A 3 17.07 -7.85 7.39
N SER A 4 16.91 -9.13 7.04
CA SER A 4 16.08 -9.56 5.90
C SER A 4 14.63 -9.13 6.01
N CYS A 5 14.04 -9.17 7.21
CA CYS A 5 12.67 -8.71 7.44
C CYS A 5 12.56 -7.19 7.26
N GLY A 6 13.55 -6.44 7.74
CA GLY A 6 13.62 -5.00 7.54
C GLY A 6 13.72 -4.63 6.05
N SER A 7 14.53 -5.35 5.28
CA SER A 7 14.63 -5.16 3.82
C SER A 7 13.34 -5.50 3.08
N GLN A 8 12.63 -6.55 3.49
CA GLN A 8 11.33 -6.91 2.91
C GLN A 8 10.27 -5.85 3.22
N LEU A 9 10.20 -5.39 4.48
CA LEU A 9 9.29 -4.33 4.90
C LEU A 9 9.55 -3.03 4.14
N TYR A 10 10.81 -2.64 4.01
CA TYR A 10 11.21 -1.44 3.27
C TYR A 10 10.85 -1.54 1.79
N LYS A 11 11.07 -2.71 1.17
CA LYS A 11 10.68 -2.96 -0.21
C LYS A 11 9.16 -2.84 -0.40
N PHE A 12 8.38 -3.48 0.47
CA PHE A 12 6.92 -3.38 0.45
C PHE A 12 6.45 -1.92 0.56
N ALA A 13 6.95 -1.18 1.55
CA ALA A 13 6.59 0.21 1.73
C ALA A 13 6.96 1.06 0.51
N THR A 14 8.13 0.83 -0.09
CA THR A 14 8.56 1.54 -1.30
C THR A 14 7.67 1.22 -2.50
N ASP A 15 7.41 -0.06 -2.76
CA ASP A 15 6.59 -0.51 -3.89
C ASP A 15 5.15 0.00 -3.77
N CYS A 16 4.61 0.11 -2.55
CA CYS A 16 3.28 0.63 -2.25
C CYS A 16 3.24 2.14 -1.95
N ARG A 17 4.38 2.84 -2.05
CA ARG A 17 4.55 4.28 -1.73
C ARG A 17 4.13 4.66 -0.29
N PHE A 18 4.22 3.75 0.65
CA PHE A 18 4.05 4.07 2.07
C PHE A 18 5.29 4.74 2.64
N LEU A 19 5.07 5.57 3.66
CA LEU A 19 6.12 6.16 4.46
C LEU A 19 6.31 5.35 5.73
N ILE A 20 7.56 5.10 6.09
CA ILE A 20 7.94 4.47 7.36
C ILE A 20 8.49 5.58 8.26
N SER A 21 7.88 5.73 9.44
CA SER A 21 8.36 6.62 10.50
C SER A 21 8.68 5.82 11.74
N SER A 22 9.86 6.04 12.31
CA SER A 22 10.29 5.43 13.57
C SER A 22 10.63 6.50 14.60
N PRO A 23 10.50 6.20 15.90
CA PRO A 23 11.07 7.04 16.93
C PRO A 23 12.60 7.16 16.77
N SER A 24 13.17 8.26 17.26
CA SER A 24 14.63 8.44 17.28
C SER A 24 15.32 7.56 18.32
N GLU A 25 14.58 7.14 19.34
CA GLU A 25 15.08 6.32 20.44
C GLU A 25 14.66 4.84 20.29
N PRO A 26 15.42 3.90 20.88
CA PRO A 26 15.06 2.49 20.89
C PRO A 26 13.73 2.22 21.61
N THR A 27 12.92 1.36 21.02
CA THR A 27 11.60 0.99 21.55
C THR A 27 11.66 -0.29 22.35
N THR A 28 12.67 -1.14 22.12
CA THR A 28 12.93 -2.34 22.90
C THR A 28 14.20 -2.16 23.72
N ILE A 29 14.09 -2.26 25.05
CA ILE A 29 15.19 -2.22 26.01
C ILE A 29 15.33 -3.60 26.65
N PRO A 30 16.27 -4.43 26.18
CA PRO A 30 16.39 -5.79 26.68
C PRO A 30 16.89 -5.82 28.12
N ARG A 31 16.27 -6.66 28.96
CA ARG A 31 16.69 -6.86 30.37
C ARG A 31 18.05 -7.52 30.51
N ASN A 32 18.49 -8.26 29.49
CA ASN A 32 19.77 -8.94 29.48
C ASN A 32 20.81 -8.09 28.73
N ALA A 33 21.87 -7.69 29.44
CA ALA A 33 22.93 -6.82 28.95
C ALA A 33 23.72 -7.35 27.73
N ARG A 34 23.53 -8.61 27.34
CA ARG A 34 24.09 -9.17 26.10
C ARG A 34 23.38 -8.69 24.83
N TRP A 35 22.15 -8.21 24.96
CA TRP A 35 21.34 -7.74 23.83
C TRP A 35 21.40 -6.22 23.75
N ARG A 36 21.34 -5.69 22.52
CA ARG A 36 21.36 -4.25 22.29
C ARG A 36 19.93 -3.70 22.17
N PRO A 37 19.68 -2.49 22.71
CA PRO A 37 18.45 -1.76 22.40
C PRO A 37 18.20 -1.70 20.89
N SER A 38 16.93 -1.83 20.49
CA SER A 38 16.53 -1.83 19.08
C SER A 38 15.21 -1.07 18.89
N THR A 39 14.98 -0.57 17.68
CA THR A 39 13.72 0.08 17.29
C THR A 39 12.94 -0.90 16.43
N LEU A 40 11.88 -1.45 16.99
CA LEU A 40 10.99 -2.41 16.30
C LEU A 40 9.57 -1.85 16.15
N ASP A 41 9.20 -0.87 16.98
CA ASP A 41 7.90 -0.22 16.93
C ASP A 41 8.00 1.01 16.01
N LEU A 42 7.18 1.00 14.95
CA LEU A 42 7.23 1.97 13.86
C LEU A 42 5.83 2.21 13.30
N ALA A 43 5.63 3.39 12.70
CA ALA A 43 4.42 3.76 11.99
C ALA A 43 4.60 3.59 10.49
N ILE A 44 3.57 3.07 9.82
CA ILE A 44 3.49 2.98 8.35
C ILE A 44 2.28 3.80 7.93
N SER A 45 2.46 4.76 7.04
CA SER A 45 1.38 5.65 6.60
C SER A 45 1.28 5.76 5.08
N CYS A 46 0.07 6.02 4.63
CA CYS A 46 -0.24 6.45 3.27
C CYS A 46 -0.77 7.89 3.34
N GLY A 47 -0.22 8.80 2.53
CA GLY A 47 -0.73 10.16 2.43
C GLY A 47 -0.43 11.12 3.60
N ILE A 48 0.01 10.61 4.76
CA ILE A 48 0.36 11.41 5.95
C ILE A 48 1.89 11.55 6.03
N ASN A 49 2.36 12.77 5.90
CA ASN A 49 3.78 13.13 6.06
C ASN A 49 4.05 13.60 7.49
N ASN A 50 5.32 13.71 7.88
CA ASN A 50 5.77 14.28 9.15
C ASN A 50 5.22 13.59 10.41
N ILE A 51 5.13 12.25 10.40
CA ILE A 51 4.86 11.50 11.63
C ILE A 51 6.12 11.51 12.50
N GLN A 52 6.02 12.10 13.69
CA GLN A 52 7.06 12.09 14.73
C GLN A 52 6.76 11.00 15.75
N GLY A 53 7.77 10.23 16.14
CA GLY A 53 7.65 9.18 17.16
C GLY A 53 8.44 9.53 18.40
N GLU A 54 7.79 9.47 19.56
CA GLU A 54 8.40 9.68 20.87
C GLU A 54 8.27 8.40 21.71
N THR A 55 9.38 7.95 22.30
CA THR A 55 9.38 6.80 23.21
C THR A 55 9.22 7.26 24.65
N HIS A 56 8.40 6.57 25.42
CA HIS A 56 8.18 6.82 26.84
C HIS A 56 8.77 5.67 27.65
N ALA A 57 9.59 5.99 28.65
CA ALA A 57 10.22 4.97 29.48
C ALA A 57 9.20 4.29 30.39
N GLU A 58 8.99 2.98 30.24
CA GLU A 58 8.15 2.19 31.12
C GLU A 58 8.97 1.10 31.81
N LEU A 59 8.99 1.12 33.15
CA LEU A 59 9.91 0.28 33.96
C LEU A 59 9.47 -1.19 34.08
N SER A 60 8.23 -1.51 33.71
CA SER A 60 7.63 -2.83 33.86
C SER A 60 7.81 -3.73 32.64
N SER A 61 8.07 -3.14 31.47
CA SER A 61 8.12 -3.81 30.16
C SER A 61 9.55 -3.80 29.60
N ASP A 62 9.85 -4.72 28.69
CA ASP A 62 11.05 -4.65 27.84
C ASP A 62 10.80 -3.87 26.54
N HIS A 63 9.57 -3.41 26.31
CA HIS A 63 9.21 -2.42 25.31
C HIS A 63 8.77 -1.11 25.97
N ASN A 64 9.35 0.00 25.51
CA ASN A 64 8.92 1.36 25.81
C ASN A 64 7.69 1.71 24.95
N PRO A 65 6.58 2.19 25.54
CA PRO A 65 5.47 2.75 24.80
C PRO A 65 5.93 3.83 23.81
N VAL A 66 5.28 3.87 22.65
CA VAL A 66 5.58 4.84 21.60
C VAL A 66 4.34 5.69 21.32
N GLN A 67 4.53 7.00 21.32
CA GLN A 67 3.52 7.96 20.89
C GLN A 67 3.90 8.50 19.51
N PHE A 68 2.98 8.36 18.54
CA PHE A 68 3.13 8.96 17.23
C PHE A 68 2.26 10.20 17.11
N ILE A 69 2.89 11.32 16.76
CA ILE A 69 2.25 12.63 16.56
C ILE A 69 2.28 12.92 15.08
N PHE A 70 1.11 13.24 14.52
CA PHE A 70 0.98 13.59 13.11
C PHE A 70 -0.01 14.74 12.93
N GLU A 71 0.26 15.59 11.95
CA GLU A 71 -0.61 16.70 11.62
C GLU A 71 -1.71 16.23 10.66
N THR A 72 -2.96 16.55 10.97
CA THR A 72 -4.11 16.25 10.09
C THR A 72 -4.36 17.32 9.04
N SER A 73 -3.68 18.46 9.14
CA SER A 73 -3.81 19.62 8.25
C SER A 73 -2.88 19.55 7.02
N THR A 74 -1.95 18.60 6.98
CA THR A 74 -1.14 18.38 5.78
C THR A 74 -2.06 17.95 4.65
N LYS A 75 -2.07 18.71 3.54
CA LYS A 75 -2.75 18.28 2.31
C LYS A 75 -2.39 16.81 2.08
N PRO A 76 -3.36 15.91 1.82
CA PRO A 76 -3.04 14.52 1.54
C PRO A 76 -1.96 14.54 0.47
N TYR A 77 -0.82 13.90 0.74
CA TYR A 77 0.19 13.74 -0.30
C TYR A 77 -0.58 13.21 -1.50
N ALA A 78 -0.54 13.95 -2.62
CA ALA A 78 -1.23 13.57 -3.85
C ALA A 78 -0.53 12.32 -4.39
N GLN A 79 -0.73 11.19 -3.71
CA GLN A 79 -0.43 9.91 -4.26
C GLN A 79 -1.56 9.69 -5.24
N ASN A 80 -1.19 9.62 -6.50
CA ASN A 80 -1.86 8.71 -7.40
C ASN A 80 -1.87 7.37 -6.67
N CYS A 81 -2.89 7.11 -5.86
CA CYS A 81 -3.10 5.83 -5.20
C CYS A 81 -2.97 4.83 -6.35
N THR A 82 -1.91 4.03 -6.32
CA THR A 82 -1.78 2.93 -7.25
C THR A 82 -2.90 2.01 -6.83
N ALA A 83 -4.03 2.15 -7.51
CA ALA A 83 -5.23 1.41 -7.19
C ALA A 83 -4.84 -0.06 -7.10
N PHE A 84 -5.17 -0.69 -5.97
CA PHE A 84 -4.87 -2.10 -5.81
C PHE A 84 -5.83 -2.87 -6.70
N THR A 85 -5.36 -3.28 -7.87
CA THR A 85 -6.11 -4.12 -8.79
C THR A 85 -6.08 -5.56 -8.30
N ASN A 86 -7.25 -6.12 -8.00
CA ASN A 86 -7.42 -7.55 -7.85
C ASN A 86 -7.34 -8.20 -9.23
N TRP A 87 -6.15 -8.69 -9.60
CA TRP A 87 -5.89 -9.28 -10.92
C TRP A 87 -6.73 -10.52 -11.21
N SER A 88 -7.07 -11.32 -10.19
CA SER A 88 -7.94 -12.49 -10.36
C SER A 88 -9.37 -12.07 -10.71
N LEU A 89 -9.90 -11.06 -10.01
CA LEU A 89 -11.21 -10.49 -10.31
C LEU A 89 -11.20 -9.77 -11.67
N TYR A 90 -10.13 -9.06 -12.01
CA TYR A 90 -9.97 -8.43 -13.32
C TYR A 90 -10.03 -9.47 -14.44
N GLN A 91 -9.32 -10.59 -14.29
CA GLN A 91 -9.35 -11.69 -15.25
C GLN A 91 -10.75 -12.29 -15.37
N GLU A 92 -11.42 -12.55 -14.25
CA GLU A 92 -12.81 -13.06 -14.24
C GLU A 92 -13.76 -12.10 -14.99
N LEU A 93 -13.69 -10.80 -14.69
CA LEU A 93 -14.51 -9.77 -15.34
C LEU A 93 -14.23 -9.70 -16.84
N LEU A 94 -12.98 -9.76 -17.28
CA LEU A 94 -12.66 -9.79 -18.70
C LEU A 94 -13.20 -11.04 -19.40
N THR A 95 -13.03 -12.21 -18.80
CA THR A 95 -13.49 -13.48 -19.40
C THR A 95 -15.01 -13.58 -19.52
N THR A 96 -15.75 -12.90 -18.64
CA THR A 96 -17.23 -12.92 -18.63
C THR A 96 -17.85 -11.80 -19.45
N SER A 97 -17.23 -10.62 -19.51
CA SER A 97 -17.80 -9.44 -20.16
C SER A 97 -17.35 -9.23 -21.61
N VAL A 98 -16.18 -9.73 -22.01
CA VAL A 98 -15.68 -9.54 -23.38
C VAL A 98 -16.19 -10.67 -24.28
N PRO A 99 -17.03 -10.36 -25.28
CA PRO A 99 -17.54 -11.39 -26.19
C PRO A 99 -16.39 -11.96 -27.04
N GLY A 100 -16.18 -13.27 -26.95
CA GLY A 100 -15.30 -13.99 -27.86
C GLY A 100 -15.92 -14.06 -29.25
N ASN A 101 -15.18 -13.64 -30.28
CA ASN A 101 -15.58 -13.65 -31.70
C ASN A 101 -16.83 -12.79 -32.01
N PRO A 102 -16.71 -11.45 -31.96
CA PRO A 102 -17.81 -10.57 -32.37
C PRO A 102 -18.11 -10.76 -33.87
N ILE A 103 -19.40 -10.90 -34.19
CA ILE A 103 -19.87 -10.87 -35.59
C ILE A 103 -19.86 -9.41 -36.04
N VAL A 104 -19.26 -9.16 -37.21
CA VAL A 104 -19.13 -7.84 -37.82
C VAL A 104 -19.61 -7.95 -39.26
N ALA A 105 -20.65 -7.21 -39.63
CA ALA A 105 -21.22 -7.23 -40.97
C ALA A 105 -20.85 -5.97 -41.78
N ASN A 106 -20.61 -4.85 -41.11
CA ASN A 106 -20.32 -3.56 -41.74
C ASN A 106 -19.34 -2.71 -40.90
N SER A 107 -18.95 -1.55 -41.42
CA SER A 107 -18.00 -0.66 -40.74
C SER A 107 -18.54 -0.01 -39.46
N GLU A 108 -19.86 0.21 -39.35
CA GLU A 108 -20.49 0.72 -38.13
C GLU A 108 -20.42 -0.33 -37.01
N ASP A 109 -20.65 -1.60 -37.35
CA ASP A 109 -20.47 -2.71 -36.41
C ASP A 109 -19.02 -2.77 -35.90
N VAL A 110 -18.01 -2.48 -36.74
CA VAL A 110 -16.61 -2.46 -36.30
C VAL A 110 -16.41 -1.44 -35.18
N GLU A 111 -16.88 -0.21 -35.37
CA GLU A 111 -16.73 0.84 -34.35
C GLU A 111 -17.50 0.51 -33.08
N GLU A 112 -18.72 -0.04 -33.21
CA GLU A 112 -19.52 -0.46 -32.06
C GLU A 112 -18.79 -1.54 -31.24
N LYS A 113 -18.22 -2.57 -31.88
CA LYS A 113 -17.51 -3.65 -31.19
C LYS A 113 -16.20 -3.17 -30.56
N ILE A 114 -15.47 -2.25 -31.19
CA ILE A 114 -14.28 -1.62 -30.60
C ILE A 114 -14.66 -0.82 -29.36
N SER A 115 -15.73 -0.02 -29.45
CA SER A 115 -16.24 0.78 -28.34
C SER A 115 -16.66 -0.13 -27.17
N LEU A 116 -17.38 -1.21 -27.45
CA LEU A 116 -17.80 -2.19 -26.44
C LEU A 116 -16.61 -2.89 -25.78
N LEU A 117 -15.62 -3.35 -26.56
CA LEU A 117 -14.40 -3.95 -26.02
C LEU A 117 -13.66 -2.98 -25.09
N THR A 118 -13.49 -1.74 -25.56
CA THR A 118 -12.78 -0.69 -24.81
C THR A 118 -13.51 -0.37 -23.51
N SER A 119 -14.84 -0.22 -23.57
CA SER A 119 -15.70 0.00 -22.41
C SER A 119 -15.61 -1.14 -21.40
N ASN A 120 -15.64 -2.40 -21.86
CA ASN A 120 -15.56 -3.57 -20.98
C ASN A 120 -14.20 -3.67 -20.29
N ILE A 121 -13.09 -3.38 -20.99
CA ILE A 121 -11.75 -3.33 -20.39
C ILE A 121 -11.69 -2.25 -19.31
N HIS A 122 -12.21 -1.05 -19.59
CA HIS A 122 -12.25 0.05 -18.63
C HIS A 122 -13.14 -0.26 -17.42
N CYS A 123 -14.30 -0.87 -17.65
CA CYS A 123 -15.20 -1.24 -16.57
C CYS A 123 -14.58 -2.33 -15.68
N ALA A 124 -13.95 -3.34 -16.27
CA ALA A 124 -13.27 -4.41 -15.56
C ALA A 124 -12.13 -3.88 -14.68
N ILE A 125 -11.28 -2.98 -15.20
CA ILE A 125 -10.18 -2.42 -14.40
C ILE A 125 -10.71 -1.53 -13.26
N ASN A 126 -11.76 -0.75 -13.50
CA ASN A 126 -12.35 0.11 -12.47
C ASN A 126 -13.05 -0.68 -11.36
N GLN A 127 -13.73 -1.78 -11.69
CA GLN A 127 -14.39 -2.63 -10.70
C GLN A 127 -13.42 -3.49 -9.90
N SER A 128 -12.33 -3.94 -10.53
CA SER A 128 -11.32 -4.76 -9.88
C SER A 128 -10.30 -3.95 -9.08
N SER A 129 -10.24 -2.63 -9.27
CA SER A 129 -9.31 -1.76 -8.58
C SER A 129 -10.00 -1.04 -7.42
N LYS A 130 -9.40 -1.10 -6.22
CA LYS A 130 -9.82 -0.29 -5.08
C LYS A 130 -8.86 0.89 -4.94
N PHE A 131 -9.42 2.09 -4.87
CA PHE A 131 -8.70 3.33 -4.59
C PHE A 131 -8.53 3.52 -3.08
#